data_AF-A0A1G4JXW0-F1
#
_entry.id   AF-A0A1G4JXW0-F1
#
_cell.length_a   1.000
_cell.length_b   1.000
_cell.length_c   1.000
_cell.angle_alpha   90.00
_cell.angle_beta   90.00
_cell.angle_gamma   90.00
#
_symmetry.space_group_name_H-M   'P 1'
#
loop_
_entity.id
_entity.type
_entity.pdbx_description
1 polymer ?
#
loop_
_entity_poly.entity_id
_entity_poly.type
_entity_poly.pdbx_seq_one_letter_code
_entity_poly.pdbx_strand_id
1 'polypeptide(L)'
;MTPENQEARLAKQKAAWDQLQRSNASLLEQFHRLSALNNVHDSPDRVIKEHISLLKKYNELRDTGLVLAQMIADEKQCKVKEVFEEMNYDMQDKV
;
A
#
# COMPACT_ATOMS: atom_id res chain seq x y z
N MET A 1 -30.97 30.25 -13.66
CA MET A 1 -31.06 28.78 -13.74
C MET A 1 -32.54 28.41 -13.80
N THR A 2 -32.96 27.67 -14.81
CA THR A 2 -34.35 27.20 -14.93
C THR A 2 -34.60 26.00 -14.01
N PRO A 3 -35.85 25.79 -13.53
CA PRO A 3 -36.22 24.62 -12.74
C PRO A 3 -35.85 23.29 -13.42
N GLU A 4 -36.01 23.24 -14.74
CA GLU A 4 -35.67 22.09 -15.60
C GLU A 4 -34.16 21.72 -15.53
N ASN A 5 -33.28 22.73 -15.43
CA ASN A 5 -31.84 22.51 -15.24
C ASN A 5 -31.50 22.01 -13.82
N GLN A 6 -32.32 22.34 -12.82
CA GLN A 6 -32.14 21.84 -11.45
C GLN A 6 -32.60 20.37 -11.34
N GLU A 7 -33.72 20.02 -11.95
CA GLU A 7 -34.23 18.64 -11.99
C GLU A 7 -33.27 17.69 -12.71
N ALA A 8 -32.75 18.10 -13.87
CA ALA A 8 -31.75 17.33 -14.60
C ALA A 8 -30.47 17.09 -13.77
N ARG A 9 -30.04 18.11 -13.01
CA ARG A 9 -28.89 18.01 -12.10
C ARG A 9 -29.15 17.04 -10.95
N LEU A 10 -30.34 17.11 -10.33
CA LEU A 10 -30.74 16.21 -9.25
C LEU A 10 -30.85 14.76 -9.73
N ALA A 11 -31.43 14.53 -10.91
CA ALA A 11 -31.51 13.21 -11.52
C ALA A 11 -30.12 12.61 -11.78
N LYS A 12 -29.18 13.41 -12.31
CA LYS A 12 -27.79 13.00 -12.52
C LYS A 12 -27.08 12.65 -11.20
N GLN A 13 -27.27 13.47 -10.16
CA GLN A 13 -26.70 13.21 -8.84
C GLN A 13 -27.25 11.92 -8.21
N LYS A 14 -28.55 11.69 -8.32
CA LYS A 14 -29.19 10.46 -7.83
C LYS A 14 -28.66 9.22 -8.54
N ALA A 15 -28.56 9.27 -9.87
CA ALA A 15 -27.99 8.17 -10.65
C ALA A 15 -26.53 7.85 -10.27
N ALA A 16 -25.71 8.89 -10.06
CA ALA A 16 -24.33 8.73 -9.60
C ALA A 16 -24.27 8.15 -8.18
N TRP A 17 -25.16 8.57 -7.29
CA TRP A 17 -25.27 8.03 -5.94
C TRP A 17 -25.64 6.54 -5.94
N ASP A 18 -26.65 6.15 -6.73
CA ASP A 18 -27.06 4.74 -6.87
C ASP A 18 -25.92 3.89 -7.44
N GLN A 19 -25.17 4.41 -8.41
CA GLN A 19 -23.99 3.73 -8.96
C GLN A 19 -22.89 3.56 -7.91
N LEU A 20 -22.58 4.62 -7.15
CA LEU A 20 -21.55 4.58 -6.12
C LEU A 20 -21.92 3.62 -5.00
N GLN A 21 -23.19 3.60 -4.59
CA GLN A 21 -23.70 2.68 -3.59
C GLN A 21 -23.56 1.22 -4.04
N ARG A 22 -23.93 0.90 -5.28
CA ARG A 22 -23.75 -0.45 -5.86
C ARG A 22 -22.28 -0.86 -5.92
N SER A 23 -21.41 0.05 -6.35
CA SER A 23 -19.96 -0.22 -6.40
C SER A 23 -19.40 -0.50 -5.01
N ASN A 24 -19.75 0.32 -4.02
CA ASN A 24 -19.29 0.15 -2.64
C ASN A 24 -19.77 -1.19 -2.05
N ALA A 25 -21.02 -1.58 -2.29
CA ALA A 25 -21.54 -2.87 -1.84
C ALA A 25 -20.75 -4.05 -2.43
N SER A 26 -20.45 -4.00 -3.73
CA SER A 26 -19.64 -5.05 -4.39
C SER A 26 -18.20 -5.10 -3.88
N LEU A 27 -17.57 -3.94 -3.63
CA LEU A 27 -16.22 -3.89 -3.08
C LEU A 27 -16.16 -4.42 -1.65
N LEU A 28 -17.16 -4.13 -0.81
CA LEU A 28 -17.26 -4.66 0.54
C LEU A 28 -17.43 -6.18 0.55
N GLU A 29 -18.23 -6.73 -0.37
CA GLU A 29 -18.38 -8.17 -0.52
C GLU A 29 -17.05 -8.85 -0.91
N GLN A 30 -16.33 -8.27 -1.88
CA GLN A 30 -15.02 -8.75 -2.28
C GLN A 30 -14.02 -8.68 -1.12
N PHE A 31 -14.01 -7.59 -0.36
CA PHE A 31 -13.17 -7.43 0.82
C PHE A 31 -13.46 -8.49 1.87
N HIS A 32 -14.73 -8.75 2.21
CA HIS A 32 -15.10 -9.78 3.17
C HIS A 32 -14.65 -11.17 2.72
N ARG A 33 -14.84 -11.49 1.43
CA ARG A 33 -14.38 -12.77 0.86
C ARG A 33 -12.87 -12.95 1.00
N LEU A 34 -12.09 -11.93 0.62
CA LEU A 34 -10.62 -11.97 0.71
C LEU A 34 -10.15 -11.99 2.16
N SER A 35 -10.80 -11.24 3.03
CA SER A 35 -10.47 -11.19 4.46
C SER A 35 -10.69 -12.55 5.11
N ALA A 36 -11.79 -13.23 4.80
CA ALA A 36 -12.04 -14.59 5.26
C ALA A 36 -11.00 -15.60 4.74
N LEU A 37 -10.64 -15.52 3.45
CA LEU A 37 -9.62 -16.40 2.85
C LEU A 37 -8.24 -16.23 3.49
N ASN A 38 -7.87 -15.01 3.84
CA ASN A 38 -6.56 -14.67 4.40
C ASN A 38 -6.55 -14.58 5.94
N ASN A 39 -7.65 -14.97 6.60
CA ASN A 39 -7.82 -14.87 8.06
C ASN A 39 -7.54 -13.46 8.62
N VAL A 40 -7.97 -12.44 7.90
CA VAL A 40 -7.90 -11.02 8.30
C VAL A 40 -9.24 -10.64 8.91
N HIS A 41 -9.21 -10.07 10.12
CA HIS A 41 -10.40 -9.64 10.85
C HIS A 41 -10.49 -8.13 11.05
N ASP A 42 -9.57 -7.39 10.43
CA ASP A 42 -9.49 -5.94 10.51
C ASP A 42 -10.40 -5.25 9.49
N SER A 43 -10.76 -4.00 9.77
CA SER A 43 -11.49 -3.17 8.81
C SER A 43 -10.60 -2.78 7.62
N PRO A 44 -11.18 -2.47 6.43
CA PRO A 44 -10.41 -2.02 5.27
C PRO A 44 -9.44 -0.88 5.59
N ASP A 45 -9.92 0.13 6.34
CA ASP A 45 -9.10 1.28 6.75
C ASP A 45 -7.91 0.88 7.62
N ARG A 46 -8.10 -0.09 8.52
CA ARG A 46 -7.03 -0.57 9.40
C ARG A 46 -6.00 -1.37 8.61
N VAL A 47 -6.44 -2.23 7.70
CA VAL A 47 -5.55 -2.99 6.80
C VAL A 47 -4.69 -2.04 5.96
N ILE A 48 -5.29 -1.01 5.38
CA ILE A 48 -4.57 0.00 4.57
C ILE A 48 -3.56 0.76 5.44
N LYS A 49 -3.97 1.23 6.62
CA LYS A 49 -3.08 1.97 7.54
C LYS A 49 -1.90 1.12 7.99
N GLU A 50 -2.15 -0.14 8.34
CA GLU A 50 -1.09 -1.08 8.73
C GLU A 50 -0.11 -1.30 7.57
N HIS A 51 -0.63 -1.54 6.36
CA HIS A 51 0.21 -1.73 5.18
C HIS A 51 1.12 -0.51 4.90
N ILE A 52 0.56 0.71 4.97
CA ILE A 52 1.33 1.95 4.79
C ILE A 52 2.41 2.08 5.87
N SER A 53 2.06 1.80 7.13
CA SER A 53 3.00 1.84 8.26
C SER A 53 4.16 0.85 8.07
N LEU A 54 3.85 -0.40 7.70
CA LEU A 54 4.85 -1.44 7.44
C LEU A 54 5.75 -1.09 6.27
N LEU A 55 5.19 -0.57 5.17
CA LEU A 55 5.97 -0.16 4.01
C LEU A 55 6.91 1.00 4.33
N LYS A 56 6.43 2.00 5.08
CA LYS A 56 7.26 3.11 5.55
C LYS A 56 8.41 2.62 6.43
N LYS A 57 8.08 1.78 7.42
CA LYS A 57 9.08 1.19 8.33
C LYS A 57 10.11 0.37 7.57
N TYR A 58 9.68 -0.46 6.62
CA TYR A 58 10.57 -1.22 5.78
C TYR A 58 11.54 -0.33 5.00
N ASN A 59 11.04 0.73 4.34
CA ASN A 59 11.89 1.68 3.60
C ASN A 59 12.92 2.35 4.53
N GLU A 60 12.48 2.83 5.70
CA GLU A 60 13.38 3.47 6.67
C GLU A 60 14.48 2.52 7.16
N LEU A 61 14.14 1.26 7.46
CA LEU A 61 15.12 0.25 7.87
C LEU A 61 16.09 -0.09 6.73
N ARG A 62 15.58 -0.26 5.51
CA ARG A 62 16.39 -0.58 4.34
C ARG A 62 17.39 0.53 4.04
N ASP A 63 16.93 1.78 4.02
CA ASP A 63 17.78 2.94 3.75
C ASP A 63 18.86 3.07 4.83
N THR A 64 18.48 2.94 6.10
CA THR A 64 19.44 2.95 7.21
C THR A 64 20.46 1.83 7.09
N GLY A 65 20.02 0.61 6.78
CA GLY A 65 20.90 -0.55 6.60
C GLY A 65 21.88 -0.36 5.43
N LEU A 66 21.43 0.21 4.31
CA LEU A 66 22.28 0.50 3.16
C LEU A 66 23.32 1.58 3.46
N VAL A 67 22.95 2.63 4.20
CA VAL A 67 23.89 3.66 4.66
C VAL A 67 24.98 3.03 5.54
N LEU A 68 24.60 2.15 6.48
CA LEU A 68 25.57 1.46 7.34
C LEU A 68 26.48 0.52 6.53
N ALA A 69 25.92 -0.23 5.58
CA ALA A 69 26.69 -1.12 4.72
C ALA A 69 27.67 -0.33 3.82
N GLN A 70 27.28 0.86 3.35
CA GLN A 70 28.16 1.76 2.61
C GLN A 70 29.33 2.23 3.48
N MET A 71 29.09 2.63 4.73
CA MET A 71 30.17 3.03 5.64
C MET A 71 31.19 1.90 5.87
N ILE A 72 30.72 0.65 6.00
CA ILE A 72 31.59 -0.52 6.13
C ILE A 72 32.39 -0.75 4.84
N ALA A 73 31.74 -0.62 3.68
CA ALA A 73 32.39 -0.78 2.38
C ALA A 73 33.48 0.27 2.16
N ASP A 74 33.21 1.52 2.54
CA ASP A 74 34.17 2.62 2.47
C ASP A 74 35.38 2.36 3.37
N GLU A 75 35.17 1.93 4.62
CA GLU A 75 36.26 1.58 5.55
C GLU A 75 37.10 0.41 5.03
N LYS A 76 36.46 -0.60 4.44
CA LYS A 76 37.11 -1.78 3.86
C LYS A 76 37.67 -1.54 2.45
N GLN A 77 37.42 -0.38 1.84
CA GLN A 77 37.77 -0.07 0.45
C GLN A 77 37.24 -1.12 -0.55
N CYS A 78 36.02 -1.61 -0.32
CA CYS A 78 35.35 -2.58 -1.19
C CYS A 78 33.99 -2.07 -1.66
N LYS A 79 33.28 -2.84 -2.49
CA LYS A 79 31.92 -2.51 -2.93
C LYS A 79 30.91 -2.97 -1.87
N VAL A 80 29.80 -2.25 -1.73
CA VAL A 80 28.70 -2.64 -0.82
C VAL A 80 28.20 -4.06 -1.08
N LYS A 81 28.17 -4.50 -2.34
CA LYS A 81 27.79 -5.89 -2.69
C LYS A 81 28.68 -6.93 -2.02
N GLU A 82 29.98 -6.66 -1.88
CA GLU A 82 30.93 -7.57 -1.25
C GLU A 82 30.69 -7.64 0.28
N VAL A 83 30.23 -6.54 0.89
CA VAL A 83 29.80 -6.54 2.30
C VAL A 83 28.57 -7.43 2.51
N PHE A 84 27.57 -7.35 1.62
CA PHE A 84 26.40 -8.22 1.68
C PHE A 84 26.76 -9.70 1.48
N GLU A 85 27.63 -10.00 0.52
CA GLU A 85 28.15 -11.35 0.27
C GLU A 85 28.91 -11.92 1.47
N GLU A 86 29.77 -11.11 2.12
CA GLU A 86 30.49 -11.49 3.35
C GLU A 86 29.51 -11.81 4.50
N MET A 87 28.40 -11.08 4.58
CA MET A 87 27.35 -11.32 5.57
C MET A 87 26.41 -12.48 5.18
N ASN A 88 26.61 -13.14 4.04
CA ASN A 88 25.72 -14.16 3.47
C ASN A 88 24.27 -13.67 3.22
N TYR A 89 24.13 -12.41 2.79
CA TYR A 89 22.85 -11.82 2.40
C TYR A 89 22.85 -11.40 0.93
N ASP A 90 21.64 -11.39 0.33
CA ASP A 90 21.43 -10.81 -0.98
C ASP A 90 21.13 -9.31 -0.83
N MET A 91 21.62 -8.51 -1.78
CA MET A 91 21.32 -7.08 -1.86
C MET A 91 19.92 -6.83 -2.45
N GLN A 92 19.40 -7.76 -3.25
CA GLN A 92 18.07 -7.66 -3.82
C GLN A 92 17.02 -8.20 -2.86
N ASP A 93 15.97 -7.41 -2.69
CA ASP A 93 14.76 -7.86 -2.02
C ASP A 93 14.08 -8.92 -2.89
N LYS A 94 13.88 -10.13 -2.36
CA LYS A 94 13.14 -11.18 -3.06
C LYS A 94 11.66 -10.85 -3.00
N VAL A 95 11.07 -10.62 -4.17
CA VAL A 95 9.61 -10.40 -4.37
C VAL A 95 8.87 -11.73 -4.27
#